data_AF-A0A973FNB3-F1
#
_entry.id   AF-A0A973FNB3-F1
#
_cell.length_a   1.000
_cell.length_b   1.000
_cell.length_c   1.000
_cell.angle_alpha   90.00
_cell.angle_beta   90.00
_cell.angle_gamma   90.00
#
_symmetry.space_group_name_H-M   'P 1'
#
loop_
_entity.id
_entity.type
_entity.pdbx_description
1 polymer ?
#
loop_
_entity_poly.entity_id
_entity_poly.type
_entity_poly.pdbx_seq_one_letter_code
_entity_poly.pdbx_strand_id
1 'polypeptide(L)'
;MIQPFTPDALAALLVPGVAERWAAVQEHLHPLMVDLAEQVRLAAIARLPQIWQLYELSFKAQRYLNRGQGQRDPIEDYWMAFDRAPRGAGVLVAISGAERAIMVGIQLWRPRKDDLAALWGGARPVWLSLVERIAHEGTARFAETGLRPLASGLLWIDRYLAARGAGYLWAGFVYPWDNLPADLSERLVADVLDLLPLNEALMEQAEVVGSSGPALLRETRPGYDPAPPPIDLIAERLRARHFTISDLLLRSYHLALQTRPLVILPGISGTGKTRLTRLYADAAHAITPGRENPYYLLVAVQPDWHSPRDLLGYYNALTGSYHASPFTRFLLSAVADPQQIYYVCLDELNLARPEYYLAPVLSAMETLE
;
A
#
# COMPACT_ATOMS: atom_id res chain seq x y z
N MET A 1 26.92 14.25 1.33
CA MET A 1 25.57 13.66 1.30
C MET A 1 25.19 13.49 -0.16
N ILE A 2 24.76 12.29 -0.56
CA ILE A 2 24.24 12.05 -1.92
C ILE A 2 22.91 12.79 -2.01
N GLN A 3 22.74 13.63 -3.04
CA GLN A 3 21.51 14.38 -3.23
C GLN A 3 20.36 13.40 -3.51
N PRO A 4 19.33 13.35 -2.67
CA PRO A 4 18.17 12.49 -2.91
C PRO A 4 17.35 13.06 -4.08
N PHE A 5 16.68 12.19 -4.84
CA PHE A 5 15.90 12.53 -6.03
C PHE A 5 16.70 13.24 -7.14
N THR A 6 17.72 12.55 -7.66
CA THR A 6 18.49 13.04 -8.81
C THR A 6 17.59 13.28 -10.03
N PRO A 7 17.98 14.16 -10.98
CA PRO A 7 17.23 14.37 -12.22
C PRO A 7 16.94 13.06 -12.97
N ASP A 8 17.87 12.11 -12.96
CA ASP A 8 17.71 10.79 -13.58
C ASP A 8 16.63 9.96 -12.88
N ALA A 9 16.57 10.00 -11.54
CA ALA A 9 15.53 9.30 -10.78
C ALA A 9 14.15 9.92 -11.00
N LEU A 10 14.05 11.25 -11.13
CA LEU A 10 12.79 11.94 -11.45
C LEU A 10 12.35 11.66 -12.89
N ALA A 11 13.30 11.57 -13.82
CA ALA A 11 13.04 11.23 -15.22
C ALA A 11 12.42 9.83 -15.39
N ALA A 12 12.52 8.95 -14.37
CA ALA A 12 11.83 7.66 -14.36
C ALA A 12 10.32 7.79 -14.60
N LEU A 13 9.68 8.86 -14.12
CA LEU A 13 8.25 9.14 -14.34
C LEU A 13 7.93 9.68 -15.74
N LEU A 14 8.95 10.04 -16.52
CA LEU A 14 8.80 10.57 -17.87
C LEU A 14 9.08 9.53 -18.96
N VAL A 15 9.59 8.35 -18.58
CA VAL A 15 9.90 7.26 -19.52
C VAL A 15 8.65 6.93 -20.35
N PRO A 16 8.75 6.87 -21.69
CA PRO A 16 7.62 6.50 -22.53
C PRO A 16 7.30 5.02 -22.36
N GLY A 17 6.01 4.67 -22.46
CA GLY A 17 5.57 3.28 -22.29
C GLY A 17 5.22 2.95 -20.85
N VAL A 18 4.31 1.99 -20.70
CA VAL A 18 3.62 1.70 -19.44
C VAL A 18 4.41 0.74 -18.56
N ALA A 19 5.08 -0.24 -19.17
CA ALA A 19 5.88 -1.23 -18.47
C ALA A 19 7.28 -0.68 -18.19
N GLU A 20 7.84 0.04 -19.15
CA GLU A 20 9.14 0.68 -19.11
C GLU A 20 9.18 1.78 -18.04
N ARG A 21 8.15 2.63 -17.98
CA ARG A 21 8.02 3.63 -16.91
C ARG A 21 7.91 3.00 -15.53
N TRP A 22 7.13 1.93 -15.41
CA TRP A 22 7.00 1.24 -14.12
C TRP A 22 8.33 0.60 -13.69
N ALA A 23 9.04 -0.05 -14.62
CA ALA A 23 10.36 -0.62 -14.35
C ALA A 23 11.36 0.47 -13.92
N ALA A 24 11.41 1.60 -14.64
CA ALA A 24 12.26 2.73 -14.29
C ALA A 24 11.92 3.31 -12.91
N VAL A 25 10.64 3.43 -12.56
CA VAL A 25 10.22 3.87 -11.22
C VAL A 25 10.68 2.88 -10.16
N GLN A 26 10.53 1.57 -10.37
CA GLN A 26 10.97 0.56 -9.41
C GLN A 26 12.50 0.52 -9.26
N GLU A 27 13.24 0.74 -10.34
CA GLU A 27 14.71 0.71 -10.33
C GLU A 27 15.32 1.98 -9.74
N HIS A 28 14.80 3.16 -10.09
CA HIS A 28 15.45 4.43 -9.80
C HIS A 28 14.75 5.29 -8.76
N LEU A 29 13.41 5.27 -8.69
CA LEU A 29 12.63 6.17 -7.82
C LEU A 29 12.18 5.49 -6.53
N HIS A 30 11.73 4.24 -6.59
CA HIS A 30 11.22 3.51 -5.44
C HIS A 30 12.25 3.36 -4.30
N PRO A 31 13.54 3.03 -4.56
CA PRO A 31 14.52 2.94 -3.49
C PRO A 31 14.69 4.26 -2.74
N LEU A 32 14.68 5.40 -3.45
CA LEU A 32 14.78 6.73 -2.84
C LEU A 32 13.55 7.06 -1.97
N MET A 33 12.37 6.62 -2.41
CA MET A 33 11.13 6.75 -1.63
C MET A 33 11.16 5.88 -0.36
N VAL A 34 11.75 4.69 -0.43
CA VAL A 34 11.96 3.81 0.76
C VAL A 34 12.95 4.43 1.73
N ASP A 35 14.07 4.97 1.23
CA ASP A 35 15.05 5.67 2.06
C ASP A 35 14.46 6.89 2.75
N LEU A 36 13.64 7.68 2.04
CA LEU A 36 12.92 8.81 2.63
C LEU A 36 11.90 8.34 3.69
N ALA A 37 11.17 7.26 3.41
CA ALA A 37 10.22 6.69 4.36
C ALA A 37 10.91 6.28 5.66
N GLU A 38 12.11 5.71 5.57
CA GLU A 38 12.88 5.30 6.73
C GLU A 38 13.42 6.50 7.51
N GLN A 39 13.85 7.57 6.83
CA GLN A 39 14.21 8.83 7.48
C GLN A 39 13.01 9.44 8.23
N VAL A 40 11.82 9.45 7.61
CA VAL A 40 10.58 9.88 8.28
C VAL A 40 10.31 9.00 9.49
N ARG A 41 10.38 7.67 9.37
CA ARG A 41 10.14 6.74 10.48
C ARG A 41 11.06 7.02 11.66
N LEU A 42 12.37 7.13 11.42
CA LEU A 42 13.36 7.40 12.47
C LEU A 42 13.09 8.76 13.15
N ALA A 43 12.81 9.80 12.38
CA ALA A 43 12.55 11.12 12.91
C ALA A 43 11.20 11.20 13.65
N ALA A 44 10.18 10.48 13.19
CA ALA A 44 8.86 10.40 13.82
C ALA A 44 8.90 9.63 15.14
N ILE A 45 9.64 8.52 15.21
CA ILE A 45 9.86 7.81 16.48
C ILE A 45 10.53 8.72 17.52
N ALA A 46 11.48 9.55 17.08
CA ALA A 46 12.17 10.46 17.98
C ALA A 46 11.31 11.64 18.44
N ARG A 47 10.55 12.27 17.53
CA ARG A 47 9.82 13.52 17.80
C ARG A 47 8.35 13.32 18.20
N LEU A 48 7.71 12.28 17.69
CA LEU A 48 6.27 12.01 17.83
C LEU A 48 6.00 10.53 18.22
N PRO A 49 6.63 10.00 19.28
CA PRO A 49 6.59 8.57 19.62
C PRO A 49 5.19 8.02 19.93
N GLN A 50 4.27 8.88 20.38
CA GLN A 50 2.89 8.50 20.70
C GLN A 50 1.99 8.45 19.46
N ILE A 51 2.23 9.35 18.50
CA ILE A 51 1.45 9.46 17.27
C ILE A 51 1.87 8.37 16.28
N TRP A 52 3.20 8.20 16.11
CA TRP A 52 3.75 7.37 15.05
C TRP A 52 3.29 5.90 15.08
N GLN A 53 3.02 5.35 16.28
CA GLN A 53 2.58 3.96 16.44
C GLN A 53 1.23 3.66 15.80
N LEU A 54 0.45 4.70 15.51
CA LEU A 54 -0.89 4.59 14.94
C LEU A 54 -0.88 4.61 13.41
N TYR A 55 0.23 5.05 12.81
CA TYR A 55 0.34 5.29 11.37
C TYR A 55 0.88 4.08 10.61
N GLU A 56 0.25 3.83 9.48
CA GLU A 56 0.66 2.86 8.48
C GLU A 56 1.31 3.59 7.29
N LEU A 57 2.40 3.02 6.79
CA LEU A 57 3.07 3.45 5.59
C LEU A 57 2.57 2.64 4.39
N SER A 58 2.17 3.32 3.33
CA SER A 58 1.82 2.67 2.05
C SER A 58 2.44 3.41 0.87
N PHE A 59 2.88 2.66 -0.15
CA PHE A 59 3.31 3.22 -1.42
C PHE A 59 2.17 3.02 -2.43
N LYS A 60 1.77 4.11 -3.10
CA LYS A 60 0.65 4.12 -4.05
C LYS A 60 1.13 4.68 -5.38
N ALA A 61 0.77 4.02 -6.48
CA ALA A 61 0.82 4.61 -7.81
C ALA A 61 -0.61 4.98 -8.23
N GLN A 62 -0.77 6.01 -9.07
CA GLN A 62 -2.07 6.47 -9.59
C GLN A 62 -2.90 5.36 -10.28
N ARG A 63 -2.28 4.21 -10.57
CA ARG A 63 -2.92 2.92 -10.93
C ARG A 63 -3.99 2.43 -9.95
N TYR A 64 -4.06 2.94 -8.73
CA TYR A 64 -5.15 2.64 -7.79
C TYR A 64 -6.48 3.34 -8.14
N LEU A 65 -6.45 4.45 -8.90
CA LEU A 65 -7.62 5.31 -9.15
C LEU A 65 -8.31 5.07 -10.51
N ASN A 66 -7.59 4.63 -11.55
CA ASN A 66 -8.16 4.39 -12.88
C ASN A 66 -8.59 2.92 -13.07
N ARG A 67 -9.74 2.55 -12.49
CA ARG A 67 -10.44 1.29 -12.83
C ARG A 67 -11.22 1.48 -14.14
N GLY A 68 -10.58 1.21 -15.28
CA GLY A 68 -11.19 1.29 -16.62
C GLY A 68 -10.73 0.18 -17.56
N GLN A 69 -11.56 -0.16 -18.55
CA GLN A 69 -11.34 -1.27 -19.48
C GLN A 69 -10.10 -1.05 -20.37
N GLY A 70 -9.08 -1.90 -20.20
CA GLY A 70 -8.17 -2.32 -21.28
C GLY A 70 -7.08 -1.35 -21.75
N GLN A 71 -7.14 -0.05 -21.48
CA GLN A 71 -6.01 0.87 -21.72
C GLN A 71 -5.32 1.21 -20.40
N ARG A 72 -4.05 0.84 -20.32
CA ARG A 72 -3.19 1.18 -19.19
C ARG A 72 -2.48 2.48 -19.54
N ASP A 73 -2.83 3.58 -18.91
CA ASP A 73 -2.04 4.80 -19.03
C ASP A 73 -0.75 4.66 -18.20
N PRO A 74 0.37 5.27 -18.65
CA PRO A 74 1.58 5.29 -17.84
C PRO A 74 1.34 6.10 -16.55
N ILE A 75 1.99 5.71 -15.46
CA ILE A 75 1.86 6.43 -14.18
C ILE A 75 2.43 7.85 -14.31
N GLU A 76 1.69 8.85 -13.87
CA GLU A 76 2.18 10.24 -13.85
C GLU A 76 2.78 10.58 -12.48
N ASP A 77 2.22 9.97 -11.44
CA ASP A 77 2.57 10.26 -10.06
C ASP A 77 2.88 8.99 -9.25
N TYR A 78 3.87 9.08 -8.37
CA TYR A 78 4.25 8.04 -7.40
C TYR A 78 4.23 8.59 -5.97
N TRP A 79 3.56 7.90 -5.07
CA TRP A 79 3.15 8.44 -3.78
C TRP A 79 3.58 7.51 -2.65
N MET A 80 3.92 8.12 -1.52
CA MET A 80 4.02 7.50 -0.20
C MET A 80 2.95 8.15 0.68
N ALA A 81 2.15 7.36 1.37
CA ALA A 81 1.10 7.83 2.27
C ALA A 81 1.31 7.30 3.68
N PHE A 82 1.13 8.19 4.66
CA PHE A 82 1.11 7.97 6.09
C PHE A 82 -0.33 8.16 6.55
N ASP A 83 -1.04 7.03 6.71
CA ASP A 83 -2.47 6.99 7.00
C ASP A 83 -2.71 6.20 8.30
N ARG A 84 -3.81 6.47 9.00
CA ARG A 84 -4.30 5.62 10.10
C ARG A 84 -5.81 5.48 10.05
N ALA A 85 -6.38 4.55 10.81
CA ALA A 85 -7.82 4.53 11.06
C ALA A 85 -8.20 5.64 12.05
N PRO A 86 -9.41 6.23 11.94
CA PRO A 86 -10.39 6.03 10.88
C PRO A 86 -9.99 6.70 9.56
N ARG A 87 -10.26 6.09 8.41
CA ARG A 87 -9.77 6.59 7.10
C ARG A 87 -10.47 7.90 6.68
N GLY A 88 -9.94 8.54 5.64
CA GLY A 88 -10.53 9.74 5.04
C GLY A 88 -9.66 11.00 5.14
N ALA A 89 -8.55 10.94 5.87
CA ALA A 89 -7.45 11.88 5.75
C ALA A 89 -6.10 11.16 5.92
N GLY A 90 -5.03 11.80 5.43
CA GLY A 90 -3.70 11.22 5.42
C GLY A 90 -2.63 12.23 5.04
N VAL A 91 -1.40 12.00 5.50
CA VAL A 91 -0.23 12.80 5.07
C VAL A 91 0.46 12.04 3.95
N LEU A 92 0.81 12.72 2.87
CA LEU A 92 1.42 12.08 1.70
C LEU A 92 2.63 12.84 1.18
N VAL A 93 3.57 12.10 0.63
CA VAL A 93 4.66 12.59 -0.20
C VAL A 93 4.45 12.07 -1.61
N ALA A 94 4.27 12.97 -2.57
CA ALA A 94 4.05 12.63 -3.98
C ALA A 94 5.17 13.17 -4.87
N ILE A 95 5.65 12.33 -5.78
CA ILE A 95 6.54 12.72 -6.86
C ILE A 95 5.68 12.75 -8.12
N SER A 96 5.47 13.94 -8.68
CA SER A 96 4.62 14.14 -9.85
C SER A 96 5.42 14.47 -11.08
N GLY A 97 5.33 13.60 -12.09
CA GLY A 97 5.86 13.84 -13.42
C GLY A 97 5.03 14.84 -14.21
N ALA A 98 3.71 14.86 -14.00
CA ALA A 98 2.80 15.81 -14.66
C ALA A 98 3.02 17.25 -14.17
N GLU A 99 3.13 17.44 -12.85
CA GLU A 99 3.37 18.77 -12.26
C GLU A 99 4.86 19.13 -12.18
N ARG A 100 5.75 18.18 -12.49
CA ARG A 100 7.21 18.31 -12.32
C ARG A 100 7.57 18.86 -10.94
N ALA A 101 6.97 18.27 -9.90
CA ALA A 101 7.14 18.69 -8.52
C ALA A 101 7.18 17.51 -7.55
N ILE A 102 7.81 17.73 -6.40
CA ILE A 102 7.71 16.90 -5.21
C ILE A 102 6.77 17.62 -4.23
N MET A 103 5.80 16.90 -3.69
CA MET A 103 4.71 17.49 -2.93
C MET A 103 4.59 16.77 -1.58
N VAL A 104 4.49 17.53 -0.49
CA VAL A 104 4.24 17.00 0.86
C VAL A 104 2.98 17.65 1.39
N GLY A 105 1.91 16.89 1.60
CA GLY A 105 0.64 17.50 1.98
C GLY A 105 -0.29 16.59 2.74
N ILE A 106 -1.26 17.20 3.41
CA ILE A 106 -2.42 16.51 3.96
C ILE A 106 -3.50 16.42 2.88
N GLN A 107 -4.00 15.21 2.67
CA GLN A 107 -5.18 14.96 1.85
C GLN A 107 -6.35 14.67 2.77
N LEU A 108 -7.51 15.23 2.43
CA LEU A 108 -8.73 15.10 3.22
C LEU A 108 -9.93 14.92 2.30
N TRP A 109 -10.80 13.96 2.62
CA TRP A 109 -12.02 13.66 1.90
C TRP A 109 -13.25 14.17 2.64
N ARG A 110 -14.37 14.34 1.91
CA ARG A 110 -15.62 14.94 2.40
C ARG A 110 -16.05 14.52 3.82
N PRO A 111 -15.98 13.24 4.24
CA PRO A 111 -16.39 12.85 5.59
C PRO A 111 -15.62 13.55 6.72
N ARG A 112 -14.38 13.97 6.46
CA ARG A 112 -13.50 14.60 7.44
C ARG A 112 -13.58 16.13 7.46
N LYS A 113 -14.41 16.72 6.60
CA LYS A 113 -14.52 18.18 6.49
C LYS A 113 -15.09 18.80 7.76
N ASP A 114 -16.10 18.15 8.33
CA ASP A 114 -16.75 18.62 9.56
C ASP A 114 -15.82 18.44 10.77
N ASP A 115 -15.03 17.37 10.79
CA ASP A 115 -13.99 17.13 11.80
C ASP A 115 -12.93 18.24 11.75
N LEU A 116 -12.49 18.65 10.54
CA LEU A 116 -11.56 19.78 10.37
C LEU A 116 -12.20 21.11 10.80
N ALA A 117 -13.50 21.30 10.54
CA ALA A 117 -14.23 22.50 10.97
C ALA A 117 -14.28 22.63 12.49
N ALA A 118 -14.57 21.52 13.18
CA ALA A 118 -14.60 21.46 14.64
C ALA A 118 -13.21 21.74 15.23
N LEU A 119 -12.17 21.10 14.69
CA LEU A 119 -10.79 21.30 15.10
C LEU A 119 -10.33 22.76 14.91
N TRP A 120 -10.60 23.33 13.74
CA TRP A 120 -10.22 24.71 13.42
C TRP A 120 -10.97 25.72 14.30
N GLY A 121 -12.26 25.49 14.56
CA GLY A 121 -13.07 26.34 15.44
C GLY A 121 -12.63 26.28 16.91
N GLY A 122 -12.22 25.10 17.40
CA GLY A 122 -11.85 24.89 18.80
C GLY A 122 -10.40 25.23 19.14
N ALA A 123 -9.47 25.11 18.18
CA ALA A 123 -8.04 25.19 18.44
C ALA A 123 -7.26 26.04 17.41
N ARG A 124 -7.88 27.07 16.82
CA ARG A 124 -7.25 27.95 15.81
C ARG A 124 -5.81 28.39 16.13
N PRO A 125 -5.48 28.87 17.35
CA PRO A 125 -4.13 29.36 17.65
C PRO A 125 -3.04 28.28 17.57
N VAL A 126 -3.41 27.00 17.77
CA VAL A 126 -2.48 25.86 17.68
C VAL A 126 -2.04 25.62 16.24
N TRP A 127 -2.97 25.76 15.30
CA TRP A 127 -2.77 25.40 13.90
C TRP A 127 -2.43 26.59 12.99
N LEU A 128 -2.57 27.81 13.50
CA LEU A 128 -2.42 29.03 12.70
C LEU A 128 -1.06 29.12 12.01
N SER A 129 0.03 28.81 12.72
CA SER A 129 1.39 28.86 12.17
C SER A 129 1.57 27.90 11.00
N LEU A 130 1.08 26.66 11.10
CA LEU A 130 1.12 25.68 10.02
C LEU A 130 0.27 26.12 8.83
N VAL A 131 -0.95 26.61 9.09
CA VAL A 131 -1.87 27.10 8.05
C VAL A 131 -1.26 28.29 7.29
N GLU A 132 -0.65 29.23 7.99
CA GLU A 132 0.05 30.36 7.39
C GLU A 132 1.29 29.92 6.63
N ARG A 133 2.08 28.99 7.18
CA ARG A 133 3.26 28.44 6.50
C ARG A 133 2.88 27.78 5.17
N ILE A 134 1.84 26.94 5.15
CA ILE A 134 1.31 26.34 3.91
C ILE A 134 0.84 27.41 2.92
N ALA A 135 0.27 28.53 3.40
CA ALA A 135 -0.16 29.63 2.53
C ALA A 135 1.01 30.37 1.87
N HIS A 136 2.17 30.47 2.54
CA HIS A 136 3.34 31.19 2.06
C HIS A 136 4.31 30.31 1.27
N GLU A 137 4.53 29.07 1.72
CA GLU A 137 5.54 28.15 1.22
C GLU A 137 4.94 27.00 0.38
N GLY A 138 3.61 26.90 0.32
CA GLY A 138 2.92 25.77 -0.27
C GLY A 138 1.68 26.17 -1.07
N THR A 139 0.72 25.25 -1.17
CA THR A 139 -0.57 25.51 -1.78
C THR A 139 -1.68 24.67 -1.15
N ALA A 140 -2.92 25.10 -1.34
CA ALA A 140 -4.10 24.37 -0.93
C ALA A 140 -5.08 24.32 -2.13
N ARG A 141 -5.51 23.11 -2.48
CA ARG A 141 -6.31 22.80 -3.67
C ARG A 141 -7.58 22.05 -3.27
N PHE A 142 -8.72 22.56 -3.72
CA PHE A 142 -10.04 21.95 -3.52
C PHE A 142 -11.02 22.51 -4.55
N ALA A 143 -12.15 21.81 -4.76
CA ALA A 143 -13.18 22.28 -5.68
C ALA A 143 -13.92 23.51 -5.13
N GLU A 144 -13.76 24.66 -5.79
CA GLU A 144 -14.50 25.89 -5.48
C GLU A 144 -15.69 26.07 -6.43
N THR A 145 -16.90 25.81 -5.95
CA THR A 145 -18.13 26.18 -6.66
C THR A 145 -18.49 27.64 -6.37
N GLY A 146 -18.30 28.51 -7.37
CA GLY A 146 -18.81 29.88 -7.40
C GLY A 146 -17.73 30.95 -7.44
N LEU A 147 -17.71 31.72 -8.53
CA LEU A 147 -16.91 32.93 -8.74
C LEU A 147 -17.35 34.10 -7.83
N ARG A 148 -17.30 33.95 -6.51
CA ARG A 148 -17.32 35.12 -5.62
C ARG A 148 -15.89 35.39 -5.15
N PRO A 149 -15.31 36.56 -5.47
CA PRO A 149 -14.11 37.01 -4.78
C PRO A 149 -14.53 37.28 -3.33
N LEU A 150 -14.29 36.31 -2.45
CA LEU A 150 -14.44 36.48 -1.02
C LEU A 150 -13.28 37.34 -0.49
N ALA A 151 -13.56 38.09 0.58
CA ALA A 151 -12.72 39.15 1.12
C ALA A 151 -11.23 38.77 1.19
N SER A 152 -10.37 39.70 0.74
CA SER A 152 -8.92 39.63 0.92
C SER A 152 -8.59 39.42 2.41
N GLY A 153 -7.83 38.37 2.73
CA GLY A 153 -7.36 38.08 4.09
C GLY A 153 -7.90 36.81 4.75
N LEU A 154 -8.80 36.06 4.10
CA LEU A 154 -9.22 34.74 4.61
C LEU A 154 -8.15 33.68 4.33
N LEU A 155 -7.88 32.83 5.33
CA LEU A 155 -6.96 31.70 5.19
C LEU A 155 -7.56 30.64 4.27
N TRP A 156 -6.71 29.82 3.65
CA TRP A 156 -7.17 28.76 2.73
C TRP A 156 -8.11 27.77 3.41
N ILE A 157 -7.93 27.50 4.70
CA ILE A 157 -8.80 26.61 5.48
C ILE A 157 -10.20 27.21 5.64
N ASP A 158 -10.30 28.52 5.90
CA ASP A 158 -11.58 29.23 6.00
C ASP A 158 -12.34 29.15 4.66
N ARG A 159 -11.62 29.29 3.54
CA ARG A 159 -12.18 29.12 2.19
C ARG A 159 -12.66 27.70 1.93
N TYR A 160 -11.85 26.71 2.27
CA TYR A 160 -12.20 25.30 2.11
C TYR A 160 -13.47 24.95 2.90
N LEU A 161 -13.55 25.36 4.16
CA LEU A 161 -14.70 25.09 5.02
C LEU A 161 -15.98 25.78 4.51
N ALA A 162 -15.87 26.99 3.96
CA ALA A 162 -17.01 27.70 3.35
C ALA A 162 -17.50 27.08 2.02
N ALA A 163 -16.64 26.38 1.28
CA ALA A 163 -16.96 25.82 -0.03
C ALA A 163 -17.85 24.56 0.08
N ARG A 164 -19.17 24.71 0.05
CA ARG A 164 -20.13 23.59 0.21
C ARG A 164 -19.93 22.42 -0.77
N GLY A 165 -19.41 22.68 -1.97
CA GLY A 165 -19.13 21.66 -2.99
C GLY A 165 -17.77 20.96 -2.88
N ALA A 166 -16.88 21.41 -1.97
CA ALA A 166 -15.54 20.86 -1.86
C ALA A 166 -15.55 19.48 -1.18
N GLY A 167 -15.52 18.42 -2.00
CA GLY A 167 -15.49 17.02 -1.57
C GLY A 167 -14.10 16.46 -1.27
N TYR A 168 -13.05 17.20 -1.60
CA TYR A 168 -11.66 16.88 -1.27
C TYR A 168 -10.90 18.16 -0.91
N LEU A 169 -9.81 17.99 -0.17
CA LEU A 169 -8.78 18.99 0.09
C LEU A 169 -7.42 18.33 -0.09
N TRP A 170 -6.52 19.04 -0.74
CA TRP A 170 -5.08 18.81 -0.66
C TRP A 170 -4.44 20.11 -0.16
N ALA A 171 -3.64 20.07 0.90
CA ALA A 171 -2.93 21.24 1.41
C ALA A 171 -1.53 20.86 1.87
N GLY A 172 -0.51 21.59 1.42
CA GLY A 172 0.86 21.21 1.71
C GLY A 172 1.90 22.01 0.93
N PHE A 173 3.13 21.53 0.98
CA PHE A 173 4.33 22.14 0.41
C PHE A 173 4.64 21.57 -0.97
N VAL A 174 5.18 22.40 -1.85
CA VAL A 174 5.47 22.03 -3.25
C VAL A 174 6.91 22.43 -3.58
N TYR A 175 7.66 21.46 -4.09
CA TYR A 175 9.05 21.58 -4.46
C TYR A 175 9.20 21.31 -5.96
N PRO A 176 9.28 22.36 -6.80
CA PRO A 176 9.46 22.19 -8.24
C PRO A 176 10.79 21.52 -8.57
N TRP A 177 10.80 20.60 -9.53
CA TRP A 177 12.01 19.86 -9.94
C TRP A 177 13.13 20.79 -10.41
N ASP A 178 12.76 21.93 -11.00
CA ASP A 178 13.71 22.88 -11.55
C ASP A 178 14.40 23.74 -10.45
N ASN A 179 13.97 23.64 -9.20
CA ASN A 179 14.53 24.39 -8.07
C ASN A 179 14.50 23.57 -6.76
N LEU A 180 15.08 22.35 -6.79
CA LEU A 180 15.17 21.52 -5.61
C LEU A 180 16.29 22.02 -4.67
N PRO A 181 15.99 22.25 -3.38
CA PRO A 181 16.98 22.72 -2.42
C PRO A 181 18.00 21.62 -2.07
N ALA A 182 19.19 22.03 -1.61
CA ALA A 182 20.28 21.08 -1.29
C ALA A 182 19.97 20.20 -0.07
N ASP A 183 19.16 20.70 0.86
CA ASP A 183 18.67 20.07 2.08
C ASP A 183 17.27 19.44 1.89
N LEU A 184 16.88 19.10 0.65
CA LEU A 184 15.54 18.62 0.30
C LEU A 184 15.03 17.51 1.23
N SER A 185 15.80 16.44 1.45
CA SER A 185 15.34 15.33 2.32
C SER A 185 15.01 15.78 3.74
N GLU A 186 15.82 16.65 4.33
CA GLU A 186 15.59 17.18 5.67
C GLU A 186 14.29 18.00 5.71
N ARG A 187 14.06 18.82 4.67
CA ARG A 187 12.81 19.58 4.52
C ARG A 187 11.59 18.69 4.34
N LEU A 188 11.66 17.68 3.46
CA LEU A 188 10.57 16.74 3.23
C LEU A 188 10.20 15.99 4.51
N VAL A 189 11.20 15.53 5.28
CA VAL A 189 10.97 14.89 6.57
C VAL A 189 10.33 15.87 7.55
N ALA A 190 10.85 17.09 7.67
CA ALA A 190 10.30 18.12 8.56
C ALA A 190 8.84 18.45 8.20
N ASP A 191 8.53 18.60 6.92
CA ASP A 191 7.19 18.92 6.44
C ASP A 191 6.18 17.79 6.71
N VAL A 192 6.60 16.52 6.53
CA VAL A 192 5.75 15.38 6.93
C VAL A 192 5.47 15.43 8.43
N LEU A 193 6.50 15.65 9.25
CA LEU A 193 6.37 15.71 10.71
C LEU A 193 5.53 16.89 11.19
N ASP A 194 5.54 18.01 10.48
CA ASP A 194 4.71 19.18 10.81
C ASP A 194 3.22 18.93 10.49
N LEU A 195 2.93 18.09 9.50
CA LEU A 195 1.56 17.73 9.11
C LEU A 195 0.95 16.59 9.94
N LEU A 196 1.77 15.67 10.46
CA LEU A 196 1.30 14.51 11.24
C LEU A 196 0.45 14.91 12.48
N PRO A 197 0.83 15.92 13.30
CA PRO A 197 0.00 16.34 14.43
C PRO A 197 -1.38 16.86 14.02
N LEU A 198 -1.47 17.59 12.90
CA LEU A 198 -2.75 18.07 12.38
C LEU A 198 -3.63 16.89 11.93
N ASN A 199 -3.04 15.93 11.21
CA ASN A 199 -3.77 14.73 10.79
C ASN A 199 -4.20 13.90 12.00
N GLU A 200 -3.34 13.75 13.01
CA GLU A 200 -3.65 13.03 14.25
C GLU A 200 -4.83 13.66 14.99
N ALA A 201 -4.78 14.96 15.25
CA ALA A 201 -5.86 15.65 15.94
C ALA A 201 -7.18 15.59 15.17
N LEU A 202 -7.13 15.59 13.83
CA LEU A 202 -8.29 15.35 12.99
C LEU A 202 -8.86 13.93 13.16
N MET A 203 -8.00 12.92 13.26
CA MET A 203 -8.42 11.52 13.48
C MET A 203 -9.02 11.34 14.88
N GLU A 204 -8.45 11.98 15.91
CA GLU A 204 -9.03 12.00 17.25
C GLU A 204 -10.43 12.64 17.26
N GLN A 205 -10.64 13.76 16.55
CA GLN A 205 -11.98 14.35 16.41
C GLN A 205 -12.96 13.36 15.76
N ALA A 206 -12.53 12.68 14.71
CA ALA A 206 -13.35 11.68 14.01
C ALA A 206 -13.74 10.49 14.90
N GLU A 207 -12.90 10.11 15.87
CA GLU A 207 -13.18 9.06 16.85
C GLU A 207 -14.14 9.52 17.95
N VAL A 208 -13.97 10.74 18.45
CA VAL A 208 -14.80 11.30 19.52
C VAL A 208 -16.24 11.55 19.06
N VAL A 209 -16.42 12.08 17.85
CA VAL A 209 -17.74 12.51 17.36
C VAL A 209 -18.59 11.31 16.88
N GLY A 210 -18.00 10.11 16.72
CA GLY A 210 -18.72 8.89 16.33
C GLY A 210 -19.44 8.99 14.98
N SER A 211 -19.11 10.01 14.17
CA SER A 211 -19.74 10.33 12.88
C SER A 211 -19.36 9.35 11.75
N SER A 212 -18.38 8.49 12.00
CA SER A 212 -17.83 7.57 11.00
C SER A 212 -18.66 6.28 10.94
N GLY A 213 -19.38 6.06 9.82
CA GLY A 213 -20.00 4.77 9.54
C GLY A 213 -18.98 3.62 9.50
N PRO A 214 -19.41 2.35 9.62
CA PRO A 214 -18.50 1.19 9.76
C PRO A 214 -17.41 1.09 8.68
N ALA A 215 -17.66 1.62 7.48
CA ALA A 215 -16.71 1.62 6.37
C ALA A 215 -15.47 2.51 6.59
N LEU A 216 -15.54 3.53 7.45
CA LEU A 216 -14.42 4.43 7.76
C LEU A 216 -13.60 3.95 8.98
N LEU A 217 -14.21 3.11 9.84
CA LEU A 217 -13.56 2.48 10.99
C LEU A 217 -12.85 1.17 10.62
N ARG A 218 -13.31 0.49 9.57
CA ARG A 218 -12.64 -0.70 9.05
C ARG A 218 -11.39 -0.31 8.27
N GLU A 219 -10.29 -1.01 8.53
CA GLU A 219 -9.27 -1.22 7.48
C GLU A 219 -10.01 -1.72 6.25
N THR A 220 -10.17 -0.86 5.22
CA THR A 220 -10.47 -1.37 3.90
C THR A 220 -9.24 -2.18 3.49
N ARG A 221 -9.33 -3.50 3.71
CA ARG A 221 -8.42 -4.46 3.09
C ARG A 221 -8.28 -4.03 1.63
N PRO A 222 -7.06 -3.82 1.10
CA PRO A 222 -6.92 -3.61 -0.32
C PRO A 222 -7.71 -4.70 -1.03
N GLY A 223 -8.60 -4.31 -1.95
CA GLY A 223 -9.46 -5.27 -2.63
C GLY A 223 -8.59 -6.29 -3.36
N TYR A 224 -8.45 -7.47 -2.78
CA TYR A 224 -7.77 -8.61 -3.38
C TYR A 224 -8.80 -9.31 -4.27
N ASP A 225 -9.03 -8.72 -5.45
CA ASP A 225 -9.85 -9.31 -6.51
C ASP A 225 -9.04 -9.68 -7.78
N PRO A 226 -7.81 -10.24 -7.68
CA PRO A 226 -7.20 -10.83 -8.84
C PRO A 226 -7.80 -12.23 -9.06
N ALA A 227 -8.59 -12.38 -10.12
CA ALA A 227 -9.00 -13.70 -10.61
C ALA A 227 -7.85 -14.37 -11.36
N PRO A 228 -7.62 -15.69 -11.18
CA PRO A 228 -6.61 -16.38 -11.97
C PRO A 228 -7.00 -16.29 -13.45
N PRO A 229 -6.03 -16.29 -14.39
CA PRO A 229 -6.36 -16.26 -15.81
C PRO A 229 -7.30 -17.41 -16.18
N PRO A 230 -8.09 -17.27 -17.27
CA PRO A 230 -9.00 -18.32 -17.70
C PRO A 230 -8.29 -19.67 -17.80
N ILE A 231 -8.97 -20.74 -17.34
CA ILE A 231 -8.39 -22.08 -17.29
C ILE A 231 -7.83 -22.56 -18.62
N ASP A 232 -8.45 -22.17 -19.74
CA ASP A 232 -8.00 -22.56 -21.07
C ASP A 232 -6.64 -21.93 -21.42
N LEU A 233 -6.36 -20.70 -20.97
CA LEU A 233 -5.05 -20.06 -21.12
C LEU A 233 -3.98 -20.75 -20.27
N ILE A 234 -4.33 -21.15 -19.04
CA ILE A 234 -3.43 -21.93 -18.17
C ILE A 234 -3.11 -23.28 -18.81
N ALA A 235 -4.14 -23.98 -19.31
CA ALA A 235 -3.99 -25.27 -19.98
C ALA A 235 -3.14 -25.14 -21.26
N GLU A 236 -3.35 -24.10 -22.06
CA GLU A 236 -2.55 -23.81 -23.26
C GLU A 236 -1.07 -23.62 -22.90
N ARG A 237 -0.78 -22.78 -21.89
CA ARG A 237 0.60 -22.53 -21.43
C ARG A 237 1.29 -23.79 -20.91
N LEU A 238 0.55 -24.66 -20.21
CA LEU A 238 1.09 -25.94 -19.72
C LEU A 238 1.40 -26.92 -20.85
N ARG A 239 0.49 -27.03 -21.84
CA ARG A 239 0.68 -27.88 -23.03
C ARG A 239 1.84 -27.40 -23.89
N ALA A 240 1.98 -26.08 -24.07
CA ALA A 240 3.09 -25.46 -24.80
C ALA A 240 4.46 -25.76 -24.17
N ARG A 241 4.49 -26.09 -22.87
CA ARG A 241 5.68 -26.46 -22.11
C ARG A 241 5.86 -27.98 -22.00
N HIS A 242 5.10 -28.77 -22.77
CA HIS A 242 5.10 -30.23 -22.78
C HIS A 242 4.77 -30.90 -21.43
N PHE A 243 4.06 -30.21 -20.53
CA PHE A 243 3.56 -30.82 -19.31
C PHE A 243 2.21 -31.49 -19.54
N THR A 244 2.11 -32.77 -19.21
CA THR A 244 0.87 -33.56 -19.30
C THR A 244 0.19 -33.63 -17.94
N ILE A 245 -0.78 -32.75 -17.71
CA ILE A 245 -1.68 -32.80 -16.55
C ILE A 245 -3.07 -33.18 -17.07
N SER A 246 -3.76 -34.08 -16.37
CA SER A 246 -5.15 -34.44 -16.71
C SER A 246 -6.03 -33.19 -16.70
N ASP A 247 -6.81 -32.98 -17.77
CA ASP A 247 -7.69 -31.82 -17.93
C ASP A 247 -8.70 -31.73 -16.78
N LEU A 248 -9.24 -32.87 -16.35
CA LEU A 248 -10.14 -32.95 -15.19
C LEU A 248 -9.46 -32.46 -13.91
N LEU A 249 -8.21 -32.89 -13.66
CA LEU A 249 -7.45 -32.50 -12.47
C LEU A 249 -7.15 -31.00 -12.49
N LEU A 250 -6.71 -30.48 -13.64
CA LEU A 250 -6.38 -29.06 -13.81
C LEU A 250 -7.61 -28.17 -13.61
N ARG A 251 -8.75 -28.52 -14.23
CA ARG A 251 -10.02 -27.80 -14.05
C ARG A 251 -10.54 -27.89 -12.61
N SER A 252 -10.47 -29.07 -11.99
CA SER A 252 -10.89 -29.24 -10.59
C SER A 252 -10.05 -28.38 -9.64
N TYR A 253 -8.73 -28.34 -9.84
CA TYR A 253 -7.84 -27.51 -9.05
C TYR A 253 -8.11 -26.01 -9.24
N HIS A 254 -8.31 -25.57 -10.49
CA HIS A 254 -8.67 -24.19 -10.80
C HIS A 254 -9.99 -23.76 -10.13
N LEU A 255 -11.03 -24.58 -10.22
CA LEU A 255 -12.32 -24.31 -9.58
C LEU A 255 -12.20 -24.29 -8.04
N ALA A 256 -11.42 -25.21 -7.46
CA ALA A 256 -11.18 -25.23 -6.02
C ALA A 256 -10.55 -23.92 -5.53
N LEU A 257 -9.53 -23.42 -6.24
CA LEU A 257 -8.87 -22.15 -5.92
C LEU A 257 -9.78 -20.92 -6.08
N GLN A 258 -10.73 -20.96 -7.02
CA GLN A 258 -11.70 -19.87 -7.21
C GLN A 258 -12.79 -19.84 -6.13
N THR A 259 -13.09 -20.98 -5.52
CA THR A 259 -14.20 -21.09 -4.55
C THR A 259 -13.74 -20.91 -3.11
N ARG A 260 -12.53 -21.36 -2.76
CA ARG A 260 -11.98 -21.23 -1.41
C ARG A 260 -10.49 -20.94 -1.42
N PRO A 261 -9.99 -20.10 -0.49
CA PRO A 261 -8.57 -19.77 -0.41
C PRO A 261 -7.68 -20.90 0.15
N LEU A 262 -8.25 -22.01 0.62
CA LEU A 262 -7.52 -23.22 1.05
C LEU A 262 -7.94 -24.43 0.21
N VAL A 263 -6.98 -25.07 -0.47
CA VAL A 263 -7.18 -26.30 -1.24
C VAL A 263 -6.26 -27.40 -0.71
N ILE A 264 -6.85 -28.54 -0.32
CA ILE A 264 -6.11 -29.72 0.12
C ILE A 264 -5.97 -30.69 -1.05
N LEU A 265 -4.74 -31.08 -1.37
CA LEU A 265 -4.43 -32.09 -2.38
C LEU A 265 -4.09 -33.43 -1.71
N PRO A 266 -5.05 -34.35 -1.54
CA PRO A 266 -4.78 -35.67 -0.97
C PRO A 266 -4.08 -36.56 -1.98
N GLY A 267 -3.23 -37.47 -1.51
CA GLY A 267 -2.65 -38.52 -2.33
C GLY A 267 -1.28 -38.98 -1.83
N ILE A 268 -0.82 -40.10 -2.38
CA ILE A 268 0.46 -40.72 -2.05
C ILE A 268 1.62 -39.76 -2.36
N SER A 269 2.70 -39.79 -1.58
CA SER A 269 3.90 -39.01 -1.90
C SER A 269 4.47 -39.43 -3.27
N GLY A 270 5.10 -38.48 -3.98
CA GLY A 270 5.63 -38.72 -5.33
C GLY A 270 4.63 -38.67 -6.49
N THR A 271 3.34 -38.42 -6.26
CA THR A 271 2.33 -38.29 -7.34
C THR A 271 2.32 -36.92 -8.05
N GLY A 272 3.29 -36.06 -7.75
CA GLY A 272 3.45 -34.76 -8.41
C GLY A 272 2.56 -33.63 -7.87
N LYS A 273 2.00 -33.75 -6.66
CA LYS A 273 1.15 -32.72 -6.03
C LYS A 273 1.85 -31.36 -5.94
N THR A 274 3.05 -31.33 -5.37
CA THR A 274 3.90 -30.12 -5.27
C THR A 274 4.30 -29.57 -6.64
N ARG A 275 4.43 -30.45 -7.64
CA ARG A 275 4.74 -30.04 -9.01
C ARG A 275 3.52 -29.40 -9.69
N LEU A 276 2.32 -29.92 -9.45
CA LEU A 276 1.07 -29.35 -9.96
C LEU A 276 0.88 -27.91 -9.50
N THR A 277 1.02 -27.64 -8.19
CA THR A 277 0.83 -26.30 -7.61
C THR A 277 1.81 -25.29 -8.22
N ARG A 278 3.09 -25.66 -8.34
CA ARG A 278 4.12 -24.80 -8.96
C ARG A 278 3.86 -24.57 -10.45
N LEU A 279 3.62 -25.62 -11.22
CA LEU A 279 3.38 -25.51 -12.66
C LEU A 279 2.14 -24.64 -12.95
N TYR A 280 1.10 -24.79 -12.14
CA TYR A 280 -0.10 -23.96 -12.22
C TYR A 280 0.22 -22.49 -11.95
N ALA A 281 0.94 -22.18 -10.87
CA ALA A 281 1.32 -20.79 -10.53
C ALA A 281 2.22 -20.17 -11.61
N ASP A 282 3.19 -20.93 -12.14
CA ASP A 282 4.07 -20.48 -13.22
C ASP A 282 3.27 -20.22 -14.50
N ALA A 283 2.28 -21.06 -14.82
CA ALA A 283 1.41 -20.87 -15.96
C ALA A 283 0.47 -19.68 -15.77
N ALA A 284 -0.07 -19.46 -14.57
CA ALA A 284 -0.92 -18.31 -14.25
C ALA A 284 -0.16 -16.98 -14.46
N HIS A 285 1.08 -16.91 -13.99
CA HIS A 285 1.94 -15.72 -14.08
C HIS A 285 2.82 -15.65 -15.34
N ALA A 286 2.64 -16.57 -16.28
CA ALA A 286 3.47 -16.68 -17.49
C ALA A 286 4.99 -16.78 -17.21
N ILE A 287 5.39 -17.32 -16.06
CA ILE A 287 6.80 -17.48 -15.66
C ILE A 287 7.46 -18.56 -16.52
N THR A 288 8.61 -18.25 -17.10
CA THR A 288 9.39 -19.20 -17.91
C THR A 288 9.88 -20.37 -17.04
N PRO A 289 9.78 -21.64 -17.51
CA PRO A 289 10.30 -22.80 -16.78
C PRO A 289 11.75 -22.60 -16.34
N GLY A 290 12.04 -22.94 -15.08
CA GLY A 290 13.38 -22.81 -14.51
C GLY A 290 13.71 -21.41 -13.97
N ARG A 291 12.86 -20.40 -14.20
CA ARG A 291 12.96 -19.12 -13.48
C ARG A 291 12.27 -19.20 -12.13
N GLU A 292 12.73 -18.35 -11.22
CA GLU A 292 12.09 -18.14 -9.93
C GLU A 292 10.74 -17.44 -10.13
N ASN A 293 9.73 -17.87 -9.39
CA ASN A 293 8.40 -17.30 -9.42
C ASN A 293 8.19 -16.51 -8.12
N PRO A 294 8.20 -15.17 -8.15
CA PRO A 294 8.07 -14.34 -6.96
C PRO A 294 6.65 -14.41 -6.33
N TYR A 295 5.69 -15.01 -7.03
CA TYR A 295 4.31 -15.19 -6.60
C TYR A 295 4.01 -16.62 -6.14
N TYR A 296 5.01 -17.48 -5.99
CA TYR A 296 4.85 -18.85 -5.48
C TYR A 296 5.84 -19.15 -4.37
N LEU A 297 5.34 -19.54 -3.20
CA LEU A 297 6.15 -19.99 -2.09
C LEU A 297 5.87 -21.47 -1.78
N LEU A 298 6.92 -22.27 -1.78
CA LEU A 298 6.90 -23.63 -1.23
C LEU A 298 7.40 -23.61 0.21
N VAL A 299 6.60 -24.12 1.13
CA VAL A 299 6.93 -24.25 2.54
C VAL A 299 6.82 -25.72 2.92
N ALA A 300 7.94 -26.36 3.23
CA ALA A 300 7.97 -27.73 3.72
C ALA A 300 7.68 -27.75 5.22
N VAL A 301 6.54 -28.31 5.62
CA VAL A 301 6.17 -28.41 7.05
C VAL A 301 7.14 -29.36 7.74
N GLN A 302 7.62 -28.96 8.92
CA GLN A 302 8.54 -29.77 9.72
C GLN A 302 7.77 -30.50 10.84
N PRO A 303 8.19 -31.70 11.24
CA PRO A 303 7.50 -32.49 12.26
C PRO A 303 7.55 -31.89 13.66
N ASP A 304 8.49 -30.96 13.92
CA ASP A 304 8.65 -30.26 15.19
C ASP A 304 7.79 -29.00 15.32
N TRP A 305 7.01 -28.64 14.29
CA TRP A 305 6.12 -27.49 14.34
C TRP A 305 4.99 -27.70 15.33
N HIS A 306 4.90 -26.82 16.32
CA HIS A 306 3.95 -26.94 17.42
C HIS A 306 3.31 -25.60 17.81
N SER A 307 3.59 -24.53 17.07
CA SER A 307 3.02 -23.21 17.34
C SER A 307 2.93 -22.35 16.08
N PRO A 308 2.15 -21.27 16.10
CA PRO A 308 2.11 -20.34 14.97
C PRO A 308 3.45 -19.67 14.69
N ARG A 309 4.39 -19.69 15.66
CA ARG A 309 5.72 -19.09 15.50
C ARG A 309 6.56 -19.81 14.46
N ASP A 310 6.31 -21.10 14.26
CA ASP A 310 7.06 -21.92 13.32
C ASP A 310 6.74 -21.53 11.86
N LEU A 311 5.49 -21.14 11.61
CA LEU A 311 5.03 -20.65 10.31
C LEU A 311 5.15 -19.13 10.18
N LEU A 312 4.85 -18.33 11.21
CA LEU A 312 4.79 -16.87 11.13
C LEU A 312 6.10 -16.18 11.53
N GLY A 313 6.96 -16.85 12.30
CA GLY A 313 8.12 -16.24 12.93
C GLY A 313 7.85 -15.79 14.37
N TYR A 314 8.84 -15.18 14.99
CA TYR A 314 8.79 -14.82 16.41
C TYR A 314 9.52 -13.51 16.71
N TYR A 315 9.08 -12.82 17.76
CA TYR A 315 9.80 -11.68 18.31
C TYR A 315 10.93 -12.15 19.22
N ASN A 316 12.16 -11.73 18.93
CA ASN A 316 13.31 -11.99 19.78
C ASN A 316 13.53 -10.79 20.71
N ALA A 317 13.17 -10.96 21.98
CA ALA A 317 13.28 -9.91 22.99
C ALA A 317 14.73 -9.51 23.31
N LEU A 318 15.71 -10.39 23.06
CA LEU A 318 17.13 -10.09 23.31
C LEU A 318 17.71 -9.18 22.23
N THR A 319 17.29 -9.35 20.98
CA THR A 319 17.73 -8.51 19.84
C THR A 319 16.78 -7.36 19.57
N GLY A 320 15.60 -7.34 20.20
CA GLY A 320 14.58 -6.33 19.97
C GLY A 320 13.96 -6.37 18.56
N SER A 321 14.04 -7.52 17.88
CA SER A 321 13.67 -7.65 16.47
C SER A 321 12.74 -8.84 16.21
N TYR A 322 11.84 -8.67 15.25
CA TYR A 322 10.97 -9.75 14.79
C TYR A 322 11.67 -10.57 13.70
N HIS A 323 11.85 -11.87 13.97
CA HIS A 323 12.38 -12.82 13.02
C HIS A 323 11.24 -13.40 12.18
N ALA A 324 10.90 -12.70 11.09
CA ALA A 324 9.88 -13.17 10.15
C ALA A 324 10.31 -14.45 9.45
N SER A 325 9.38 -15.39 9.27
CA SER A 325 9.57 -16.56 8.42
C SER A 325 9.51 -16.18 6.93
N PRO A 326 9.93 -17.08 6.01
CA PRO A 326 9.68 -16.89 4.58
C PRO A 326 8.20 -16.70 4.25
N PHE A 327 7.31 -17.39 4.96
CA PHE A 327 5.85 -17.25 4.80
C PHE A 327 5.37 -15.84 5.16
N THR A 328 5.80 -15.29 6.30
CA THR A 328 5.41 -13.93 6.70
C THR A 328 5.96 -12.87 5.76
N ARG A 329 7.22 -13.00 5.33
CA ARG A 329 7.77 -12.10 4.30
C ARG A 329 6.97 -12.16 3.00
N PHE A 330 6.55 -13.35 2.59
CA PHE A 330 5.76 -13.55 1.38
C PHE A 330 4.33 -12.97 1.50
N LEU A 331 3.70 -13.09 2.68
CA LEU A 331 2.43 -12.41 2.96
C LEU A 331 2.57 -10.89 2.89
N LEU A 332 3.64 -10.32 3.44
CA LEU A 332 3.90 -8.87 3.36
C LEU A 332 4.09 -8.42 1.90
N SER A 333 4.76 -9.21 1.07
CA SER A 333 4.84 -8.96 -0.38
C SER A 333 3.47 -8.96 -1.04
N ALA A 334 2.60 -9.91 -0.68
CA ALA A 334 1.24 -10.01 -1.22
C ALA A 334 0.36 -8.81 -0.82
N VAL A 335 0.52 -8.30 0.41
CA VAL A 335 -0.16 -7.08 0.87
C VAL A 335 0.31 -5.85 0.09
N ALA A 336 1.60 -5.78 -0.24
CA ALA A 336 2.18 -4.69 -1.02
C ALA A 336 1.78 -4.74 -2.53
N ASP A 337 1.45 -5.92 -3.06
CA ASP A 337 1.02 -6.13 -4.46
C ASP A 337 -0.36 -6.82 -4.54
N PRO A 338 -1.46 -6.13 -4.16
CA PRO A 338 -2.80 -6.73 -4.12
C PRO A 338 -3.40 -7.00 -5.51
N GLN A 339 -2.68 -6.66 -6.59
CA GLN A 339 -3.10 -6.89 -7.97
C GLN A 339 -2.69 -8.26 -8.51
N GLN A 340 -1.86 -8.99 -7.77
CA GLN A 340 -1.36 -10.30 -8.17
C GLN A 340 -1.83 -11.40 -7.22
N ILE A 341 -1.99 -12.61 -7.75
CA ILE A 341 -2.32 -13.78 -6.93
C ILE A 341 -1.03 -14.38 -6.41
N TYR A 342 -0.91 -14.47 -5.09
CA TYR A 342 0.17 -15.17 -4.42
C TYR A 342 -0.28 -16.59 -4.06
N TYR A 343 0.56 -17.58 -4.36
CA TYR A 343 0.30 -18.99 -4.10
C TYR A 343 1.26 -19.51 -3.03
N VAL A 344 0.71 -20.07 -1.96
CA VAL A 344 1.50 -20.79 -0.95
C VAL A 344 1.18 -22.29 -1.04
N CYS A 345 2.22 -23.11 -1.17
CA CYS A 345 2.14 -24.55 -1.08
C CYS A 345 2.76 -25.00 0.24
N LEU A 346 1.92 -25.43 1.19
CA LEU A 346 2.36 -26.11 2.41
C LEU A 346 2.53 -27.60 2.08
N ASP A 347 3.78 -28.02 1.83
CA ASP A 347 4.09 -29.40 1.48
C ASP A 347 4.18 -30.26 2.74
N GLU A 348 3.73 -31.51 2.59
CA GLU A 348 3.63 -32.48 3.69
C GLU A 348 2.89 -31.90 4.93
N LEU A 349 1.78 -31.19 4.67
CA LEU A 349 0.95 -30.47 5.65
C LEU A 349 0.65 -31.28 6.93
N ASN A 350 0.51 -32.60 6.77
CA ASN A 350 0.18 -33.55 7.83
C ASN A 350 1.37 -34.00 8.70
N LEU A 351 2.60 -33.56 8.43
CA LEU A 351 3.76 -33.89 9.27
C LEU A 351 3.68 -33.28 10.67
N ALA A 352 3.00 -32.14 10.79
CA ALA A 352 2.62 -31.54 12.07
C ALA A 352 1.10 -31.31 12.11
N ARG A 353 0.54 -31.14 13.30
CA ARG A 353 -0.89 -30.86 13.47
C ARG A 353 -1.21 -29.44 12.94
N PRO A 354 -1.98 -29.29 11.84
CA PRO A 354 -2.21 -27.96 11.24
C PRO A 354 -2.85 -26.97 12.20
N GLU A 355 -3.71 -27.44 13.10
CA GLU A 355 -4.33 -26.63 14.16
C GLU A 355 -3.34 -25.95 15.11
N TYR A 356 -2.08 -26.40 15.21
CA TYR A 356 -1.11 -25.76 16.10
C TYR A 356 -0.36 -24.61 15.44
N TYR A 357 0.04 -24.75 14.17
CA TYR A 357 0.84 -23.73 13.48
C TYR A 357 0.05 -22.88 12.50
N LEU A 358 -1.07 -23.39 11.97
CA LEU A 358 -1.91 -22.72 10.98
C LEU A 358 -3.15 -22.04 11.58
N ALA A 359 -3.45 -22.25 12.86
CA ALA A 359 -4.68 -21.75 13.50
C ALA A 359 -4.96 -20.25 13.26
N PRO A 360 -4.00 -19.31 13.43
CA PRO A 360 -4.27 -17.90 13.17
C PRO A 360 -4.63 -17.61 11.71
N VAL A 361 -4.03 -18.36 10.77
CA VAL A 361 -4.32 -18.24 9.34
C VAL A 361 -5.73 -18.75 9.04
N LEU A 362 -6.10 -19.92 9.58
CA LEU A 362 -7.46 -20.47 9.42
C LEU A 362 -8.52 -19.53 10.00
N SER A 363 -8.29 -19.01 11.21
CA SER A 363 -9.20 -18.06 11.85
C SER A 363 -9.35 -16.76 11.03
N ALA A 364 -8.26 -16.25 10.47
CA ALA A 364 -8.30 -15.08 9.59
C ALA A 364 -9.05 -15.37 8.27
N MET A 365 -8.98 -16.59 7.76
CA MET A 365 -9.72 -17.05 6.57
C MET A 365 -11.21 -17.20 6.84
N GLU A 366 -11.61 -17.60 8.04
CA GLU A 366 -13.03 -17.73 8.44
C GLU A 366 -13.68 -16.37 8.72
N THR A 367 -12.92 -15.41 9.26
CA THR A 367 -13.41 -14.04 9.54
C THR A 367 -13.59 -13.20 8.26
N LEU A 368 -13.32 -13.77 7.08
CA LEU A 368 -13.60 -13.16 5.77
C LEU A 368 -15.05 -13.41 5.30
N GLU A 369 -15.78 -14.34 5.91
CA GLU A 369 -17.24 -14.48 5.80
C GLU A 369 -17.95 -13.52 6.78
#